data_AF-A0A2H5Z2Z7-F1
#
_entry.id   AF-A0A2H5Z2Z7-F1
#
_cell.length_a   1.000
_cell.length_b   1.000
_cell.length_c   1.000
_cell.angle_alpha   90.00
_cell.angle_beta   90.00
_cell.angle_gamma   90.00
#
_symmetry.space_group_name_H-M   'P 1'
#
loop_
_entity.id
_entity.type
_entity.pdbx_description
1 polymer ?
#
loop_
_entity_poly.entity_id
_entity_poly.type
_entity_poly.pdbx_seq_one_letter_code
_entity_poly.pdbx_strand_id
1 'polypeptide(L)' 'MSDELDVEVEQRLALVLARFPGWFDEDEQARLRAQIRELVEASRKLRAFPLTNADEPDFLFQVGTRQ' A
#
# COMPACT_ATOMS: atom_id res chain seq x y z
N MET A 1 2.30 -4.74 19.55
CA MET A 1 2.24 -4.85 18.07
C MET A 1 1.18 -3.96 17.42
N SER A 2 0.10 -3.53 18.12
CA SER A 2 -0.86 -2.55 17.57
C SER A 2 -0.20 -1.20 17.27
N ASP A 3 0.61 -0.69 18.19
CA ASP A 3 1.24 0.64 18.05
C ASP A 3 2.07 0.80 16.77
N GLU A 4 2.81 -0.23 16.35
CA GLU A 4 3.62 -0.17 15.12
C GLU A 4 2.77 -0.20 13.85
N LEU A 5 1.64 -0.91 13.86
CA LEU A 5 0.68 -0.89 12.76
C LEU A 5 0.03 0.49 12.65
N ASP A 6 -0.42 1.03 13.78
CA ASP A 6 -1.10 2.31 13.82
C ASP A 6 -0.16 3.45 13.39
N VAL A 7 1.12 3.41 13.79
CA VAL A 7 2.16 4.34 13.31
C VAL A 7 2.37 4.24 11.79
N GLU A 8 2.45 3.02 11.23
CA GLU A 8 2.60 2.83 9.78
C GLU A 8 1.37 3.36 9.01
N VAL A 9 0.17 3.13 9.53
CA VAL A 9 -1.07 3.65 8.93
C VAL A 9 -1.09 5.18 8.90
N GLU A 10 -0.77 5.85 10.01
CA GLU A 10 -0.75 7.31 10.04
C GLU A 10 0.33 7.89 9.12
N GLN A 11 1.51 7.25 9.02
CA GLN A 11 2.55 7.67 8.07
C GLN A 11 2.07 7.55 6.61
N ARG A 12 1.36 6.47 6.26
CA ARG A 12 0.79 6.29 4.92
C ARG A 12 -0.33 7.27 4.64
N LEU A 13 -1.20 7.54 5.61
CA LEU A 13 -2.25 8.55 5.49
C LEU A 13 -1.62 9.94 5.26
N ALA A 14 -0.61 10.31 6.04
CA ALA A 14 0.11 11.58 5.87
C ALA A 14 0.70 11.75 4.46
N LEU A 15 1.25 10.68 3.87
CA LEU A 15 1.73 10.70 2.49
C LEU A 15 0.61 10.96 1.47
N VAL A 16 -0.55 10.33 1.65
CA VAL A 16 -1.71 10.54 0.76
C VAL A 16 -2.21 11.98 0.87
N LEU A 17 -2.37 12.51 2.09
CA LEU A 17 -2.85 13.87 2.31
C LEU A 17 -1.86 14.93 1.81
N ALA A 18 -0.56 14.69 1.96
CA ALA A 18 0.47 15.56 1.39
C ALA A 18 0.47 15.53 -0.15
N ARG A 19 0.16 14.38 -0.77
CA ARG A 19 0.12 14.23 -2.23
C ARG A 19 -1.12 14.85 -2.86
N PHE A 20 -2.24 14.87 -2.14
CA PHE A 20 -3.57 15.35 -2.58
C PHE A 20 -4.17 16.32 -1.56
N PRO A 21 -3.60 17.52 -1.42
CA PRO A 21 -4.05 18.48 -0.41
C PRO A 21 -5.46 18.98 -0.71
N GLY A 22 -6.33 18.96 0.30
CA GLY A 22 -7.71 19.47 0.21
C GLY A 22 -8.70 18.57 -0.52
N TRP A 23 -8.29 17.35 -0.91
CA TRP A 23 -9.16 16.39 -1.60
C TRP A 23 -10.04 15.58 -0.66
N PHE A 24 -9.73 15.56 0.64
CA PHE A 24 -10.39 14.70 1.61
C PHE A 24 -10.82 15.48 2.84
N ASP A 25 -12.11 15.43 3.16
CA ASP A 25 -12.65 15.91 4.44
C ASP A 25 -12.32 14.95 5.61
N GLU A 26 -12.72 15.30 6.84
CA GLU A 26 -12.40 14.50 8.03
C GLU A 26 -13.04 13.10 7.99
N ASP A 27 -14.26 12.98 7.47
CA ASP A 27 -14.97 11.71 7.35
C ASP A 27 -14.31 10.80 6.29
N GLU A 28 -13.87 11.39 5.19
CA GLU A 28 -13.08 10.73 4.15
C GLU A 28 -11.71 10.29 4.65
N GLN A 29 -11.05 11.12 5.47
CA GLN A 29 -9.79 10.77 6.11
C GLN A 29 -9.97 9.59 7.08
N ALA A 30 -11.07 9.52 7.82
CA ALA A 30 -11.38 8.38 8.67
C ALA A 30 -11.60 7.09 7.86
N ARG A 31 -12.31 7.19 6.71
CA ARG A 31 -12.47 6.06 5.78
C ARG A 31 -11.14 5.62 5.15
N LEU A 32 -10.30 6.57 4.73
CA LEU A 32 -8.97 6.29 4.19
C LEU A 32 -8.09 5.59 5.22
N ARG A 33 -8.12 6.02 6.48
CA ARG A 33 -7.39 5.36 7.57
C ARG A 33 -7.76 3.88 7.70
N ALA A 34 -9.07 3.56 7.66
CA ALA A 34 -9.54 2.18 7.71
C ALA A 34 -9.05 1.36 6.50
N GLN A 35 -9.17 1.89 5.28
CA GLN A 35 -8.71 1.22 4.07
C GLN A 35 -7.18 1.00 4.05
N ILE A 36 -6.41 2.00 4.48
CA ILE A 36 -4.96 1.90 4.59
C ILE A 36 -4.58 0.81 5.60
N ARG A 37 -5.29 0.71 6.73
CA ARG A 37 -5.07 -0.35 7.72
C ARG A 37 -5.24 -1.74 7.10
N GLU A 38 -6.34 -1.97 6.39
CA GLU A 38 -6.61 -3.25 5.72
C GLU A 38 -5.50 -3.61 4.72
N LEU A 39 -5.05 -2.64 3.91
CA LEU A 39 -3.97 -2.84 2.94
C LEU A 39 -2.62 -3.13 3.62
N VAL A 40 -2.29 -2.42 4.71
CA VAL A 40 -1.06 -2.66 5.45
C VAL A 40 -1.07 -4.05 6.07
N GLU A 41 -2.18 -4.46 6.68
CA GLU A 41 -2.34 -5.82 7.24
C GLU A 41 -2.21 -6.89 6.16
N ALA A 42 -2.85 -6.71 4.99
CA ALA A 42 -2.71 -7.60 3.85
C ALA A 42 -1.24 -7.67 3.37
N SER A 43 -0.56 -6.53 3.27
CA SER A 43 0.85 -6.48 2.88
C SER A 43 1.78 -7.21 3.86
N ARG A 44 1.48 -7.15 5.17
CA ARG A 44 2.24 -7.85 6.21
C ARG A 44 2.02 -9.34 6.12
N LYS A 45 0.77 -9.77 5.88
CA LYS A 45 0.43 -11.18 5.61
C LYS A 45 1.18 -11.69 4.38
N LEU A 46 1.12 -10.97 3.26
CA LEU A 46 1.83 -11.34 2.01
C LEU A 46 3.34 -11.44 2.22
N ARG A 47 3.96 -10.49 2.95
CA ARG A 47 5.39 -10.53 3.29
C ARG A 47 5.79 -11.72 4.17
N ALA A 48 4.87 -12.26 4.97
CA ALA A 48 5.13 -13.42 5.81
C ALA A 48 5.16 -14.73 5.00
N PHE A 49 4.62 -14.75 3.77
CA PHE A 49 4.74 -15.91 2.89
C PHE A 49 6.11 -15.88 2.19
N PRO A 50 6.90 -16.96 2.30
CA PRO A 50 8.17 -17.05 1.59
C PRO A 50 7.89 -17.14 0.09
N LEU A 51 8.29 -16.11 -0.65
CA LEU A 51 8.35 -16.17 -2.11
C LEU A 51 9.48 -17.13 -2.47
N THR A 52 9.15 -18.39 -2.74
CA THR A 52 10.05 -19.27 -3.47
C THR A 52 10.16 -18.68 -4.86
N ASN A 53 11.34 -18.15 -5.23
CA ASN A 53 11.66 -17.49 -6.51
C ASN A 53 11.44 -18.36 -7.79
N ALA A 54 10.55 -19.35 -7.76
CA ALA A 54 10.03 -20.07 -8.91
C ALA A 54 8.73 -19.44 -9.46
N ASP A 55 8.11 -18.50 -8.75
CA ASP A 55 7.03 -17.67 -9.27
C ASP A 55 7.62 -16.48 -10.03
N GLU A 56 8.11 -16.75 -11.24
CA GLU A 56 8.32 -15.68 -12.21
C GLU A 56 7.02 -14.88 -12.36
N PRO A 57 7.06 -13.55 -12.56
CA PRO A 57 5.84 -12.81 -12.87
C PRO A 57 5.19 -13.44 -14.11
N ASP A 58 3.89 -13.75 -14.04
CA ASP A 58 3.13 -14.41 -15.12
C ASP A 58 3.32 -13.73 -16.49
N PHE A 59 3.69 -12.44 -16.51
CA PHE A 59 3.97 -11.67 -17.72
C PHE A 59 5.16 -10.72 -17.54
N LEU A 60 6.14 -10.81 -18.43
CA LEU A 60 7.18 -9.79 -18.63
C LEU A 60 6.73 -8.83 -19.73
N PHE A 61 6.59 -7.54 -19.41
CA PHE A 61 6.35 -6.50 -20.42
C PHE A 61 7.62 -6.28 -21.24
N GLN A 62 7.69 -6.89 -22.43
CA GLN A 62 8.77 -6.62 -23.38
C GLN A 62 8.51 -5.27 -24.04
N VAL A 63 9.23 -4.23 -23.64
CA VAL A 63 9.17 -2.93 -24.30
C VAL A 63 9.81 -3.10 -25.67
N GLY A 64 8.99 -3.24 -26.72
CA GLY A 64 9.47 -3.35 -28.09
C GLY A 64 10.24 -2.09 -28.46
N THR A 65 11.56 -2.20 -28.61
CA THR A 65 12.39 -1.19 -29.26
C THR A 65 11.87 -1.02 -30.68
N ARG A 66 11.21 0.10 -30.99
CA ARG A 66 10.98 0.53 -32.37
C ARG A 66 12.36 0.79 -32.99
N GLN A 67 12.74 -0.03 -33.97
CA GLN A 67 13.72 0.35 -34.99
C GLN A 67 13.03 1.22 -36.05
#